data_AF-A0A0D8BH86-F1
#
_entry.id   AF-A0A0D8BH86-F1
#
_cell.length_a   1.000
_cell.length_b   1.000
_cell.length_c   1.000
_cell.angle_alpha   90.00
_cell.angle_beta   90.00
_cell.angle_gamma   90.00
#
_symmetry.space_group_name_H-M   'P 1'
#
loop_
_entity.id
_entity.type
_entity.pdbx_description
1 polymer ?
#
loop_
_entity_poly.entity_id
_entity_poly.type
_entity_poly.pdbx_seq_one_letter_code
_entity_poly.pdbx_strand_id
1 'polypeptide(L)'
;MTEIRPLSTPGTVPARPCRADGLALLGEFAGSGLDRPVQLARRGDGQVVALTELLAHILAAADGTRDIEAIAGRVAARDGRTVSGADVRYLIADRLMPLGLIAAAAGATPTPRAAAMFTLAGRRTLLPAPVVTRLGGVLAVLFRPPVVAGLLTLLVAADGWMLRRHSVADSAATVLATPTLMLAVVGLTLAGALVHECGHAAACRYGGARPGVIGFGMYLVWPAFFTDVTDSYRLSRRGRLRTDLGGIYFNGLYALMLCGALAVSHAEVLVTAIVLAHLDAARQLAPFVRLDGYYIMGDLAGVPDLFSRMIPALRSARPARRRPPSPGEPAGGSATPAGGASGAGQAGGAGSAGPGGGARLTGLTRRARLVVTAWALLAAPAILVNLVLLLVSVPFVVPRTARAVWAQLAPAGSALGDGQVLTAVADAAAAVILALPAAGMLFVLFLLGRAVARGLAAHHHRGRDRRPRRVRRRGVAGSDRRHRETRPATPRPRARRHRATESRRRPTRSGRGCRSPGPADS
;
A
#
# COMPACT_ATOMS: atom_id res chain seq x y z
N MET A 1 -8.66 -25.17 13.59
CA MET A 1 -7.98 -25.86 12.48
C MET A 1 -8.62 -25.34 11.20
N THR A 2 -8.05 -24.32 10.57
CA THR A 2 -8.65 -23.70 9.38
C THR A 2 -8.18 -24.49 8.16
N GLU A 3 -9.09 -25.14 7.46
CA GLU A 3 -8.73 -25.81 6.20
C GLU A 3 -8.07 -24.80 5.26
N ILE A 4 -6.90 -25.17 4.75
CA ILE A 4 -6.39 -24.57 3.53
C ILE A 4 -7.29 -25.12 2.42
N ARG A 5 -8.42 -24.45 2.21
CA ARG A 5 -9.29 -24.69 1.05
C ARG A 5 -8.37 -24.63 -0.17
N PRO A 6 -8.30 -25.68 -1.02
CA PRO A 6 -7.43 -25.66 -2.18
C PRO A 6 -7.73 -24.41 -3.01
N LEU A 7 -6.69 -23.82 -3.59
CA LEU A 7 -6.81 -22.71 -4.53
C LEU A 7 -7.93 -23.05 -5.50
N SER A 8 -8.93 -22.16 -5.60
CA SER A 8 -10.10 -22.37 -6.45
C SER A 8 -9.66 -22.87 -7.81
N THR A 9 -10.30 -23.93 -8.30
CA THR A 9 -10.09 -24.48 -9.65
C THR A 9 -9.92 -23.32 -10.63
N PRO A 10 -8.85 -23.28 -11.46
CA PRO A 10 -8.59 -22.15 -12.34
C PRO A 10 -9.86 -21.87 -13.13
N GLY A 11 -10.45 -20.70 -12.88
CA GLY A 11 -11.78 -20.38 -13.38
C GLY A 11 -11.81 -20.54 -14.88
N THR A 12 -12.81 -21.24 -15.41
CA THR A 12 -12.89 -21.56 -16.84
C THR A 12 -12.71 -20.29 -17.66
N VAL A 13 -11.62 -20.21 -18.43
CA VAL A 13 -11.30 -19.01 -19.19
C VAL A 13 -12.45 -18.76 -20.18
N PRO A 14 -13.05 -17.56 -20.18
CA PRO A 14 -14.12 -17.24 -21.12
C PRO A 14 -13.65 -17.45 -22.57
N ALA A 15 -14.48 -18.05 -23.41
CA ALA A 15 -14.17 -18.24 -24.84
C ALA A 15 -13.85 -16.91 -25.54
N ARG A 16 -14.49 -15.81 -25.08
CA ARG A 16 -14.18 -14.43 -25.46
C ARG A 16 -13.86 -13.61 -24.19
N PRO A 17 -12.58 -13.43 -23.83
CA PRO A 17 -12.19 -12.72 -22.62
C PRO A 17 -12.56 -11.23 -22.67
N CYS A 18 -13.18 -10.72 -21.59
CA CYS A 18 -13.47 -9.31 -21.39
C CYS A 18 -12.74 -8.77 -20.15
N ARG A 19 -12.38 -7.48 -20.21
CA ARG A 19 -11.88 -6.72 -19.05
C ARG A 19 -12.92 -6.68 -17.92
N ALA A 20 -12.46 -6.70 -16.68
CA ALA A 20 -13.33 -6.56 -15.51
C ALA A 20 -13.99 -5.17 -15.43
N ASP A 21 -15.16 -5.10 -14.81
CA ASP A 21 -15.94 -3.86 -14.71
C ASP A 21 -15.18 -2.74 -13.99
N GLY A 22 -15.31 -1.52 -14.50
CA GLY A 22 -14.61 -0.33 -13.99
C GLY A 22 -13.08 -0.33 -14.20
N LEU A 23 -12.53 -1.29 -14.93
CA LEU A 23 -11.09 -1.33 -15.23
C LEU A 23 -10.70 -0.22 -16.23
N ALA A 24 -9.77 0.64 -15.82
CA ALA A 24 -9.15 1.66 -16.67
C ALA A 24 -7.67 1.34 -16.94
N LEU A 25 -7.28 1.26 -18.21
CA LEU A 25 -5.87 1.20 -18.62
C LEU A 25 -5.27 2.60 -18.50
N LEU A 26 -4.22 2.76 -17.69
CA LEU A 26 -3.62 4.05 -17.38
C LEU A 26 -2.44 4.39 -18.32
N GLY A 27 -1.84 3.39 -18.95
CA GLY A 27 -0.67 3.52 -19.84
C GLY A 27 0.65 3.19 -19.14
N GLU A 28 1.77 3.57 -19.76
CA GLU A 28 3.11 3.31 -19.23
C GLU A 28 3.39 4.14 -17.97
N PHE A 29 4.07 3.55 -16.98
CA PHE A 29 4.55 4.28 -15.81
C PHE A 29 5.77 5.15 -16.15
N ALA A 30 5.50 6.32 -16.73
CA ALA A 30 6.50 7.24 -17.26
C ALA A 30 7.60 7.59 -16.24
N GLY A 31 8.87 7.37 -16.62
CA GLY A 31 10.03 7.66 -15.78
C GLY A 31 10.18 6.71 -14.58
N SER A 32 9.74 5.46 -14.70
CA SER A 32 9.98 4.42 -13.69
C SER A 32 11.48 4.18 -13.43
N GLY A 33 11.79 3.67 -12.24
CA GLY A 33 13.12 3.23 -11.84
C GLY A 33 13.38 1.74 -12.11
N LEU A 34 12.47 1.07 -12.82
CA LEU A 34 12.52 -0.37 -13.10
C LEU A 34 13.40 -0.66 -14.33
N ASP A 35 14.04 -1.83 -14.37
CA ASP A 35 14.91 -2.23 -15.51
C ASP A 35 14.12 -2.53 -16.81
N ARG A 36 12.78 -2.59 -16.74
CA ARG A 36 11.87 -2.76 -17.87
C ARG A 36 10.67 -1.82 -17.72
N PRO A 37 10.11 -1.29 -18.81
CA PRO A 37 8.86 -0.54 -18.77
C PRO A 37 7.74 -1.39 -18.17
N VAL A 38 6.84 -0.73 -17.44
CA VAL A 38 5.63 -1.34 -16.89
C VAL A 38 4.42 -0.51 -17.26
N GLN A 39 3.34 -1.21 -17.58
CA GLN A 39 2.04 -0.65 -17.89
C GLN A 39 1.18 -0.67 -16.62
N LEU A 40 0.32 0.33 -16.43
CA LEU A 40 -0.54 0.45 -15.26
C LEU A 40 -2.01 0.24 -15.64
N ALA A 41 -2.75 -0.46 -14.79
CA ALA A 41 -4.19 -0.58 -14.88
C ALA A 41 -4.83 -0.31 -13.50
N ARG A 42 -5.88 0.51 -13.46
CA ARG A 42 -6.70 0.75 -12.27
C ARG A 42 -7.94 -0.13 -12.31
N ARG A 43 -8.17 -0.92 -11.27
CA ARG A 43 -9.38 -1.73 -11.09
C ARG A 43 -10.55 -0.88 -10.57
N GLY A 44 -11.78 -1.39 -10.69
CA GLY A 44 -12.99 -0.71 -10.23
C GLY A 44 -13.03 -0.39 -8.72
N ASP A 45 -12.23 -1.08 -7.90
CA ASP A 45 -12.03 -0.77 -6.47
C ASP A 45 -10.98 0.31 -6.18
N GLY A 46 -10.47 0.96 -7.24
CA GLY A 46 -9.44 1.99 -7.19
C GLY A 46 -8.00 1.46 -7.12
N GLN A 47 -7.77 0.14 -6.93
CA GLN A 47 -6.41 -0.38 -6.82
C GLN A 47 -5.69 -0.36 -8.17
N VAL A 48 -4.51 0.26 -8.21
CA VAL A 48 -3.60 0.23 -9.37
C VAL A 48 -2.72 -1.01 -9.33
N VAL A 49 -2.60 -1.68 -10.48
CA VAL A 49 -1.80 -2.88 -10.70
C VAL A 49 -0.77 -2.57 -11.80
N ALA A 50 0.50 -2.91 -11.53
CA ALA A 50 1.56 -2.85 -12.53
C ALA A 50 1.65 -4.17 -13.31
N LEU A 51 1.76 -4.06 -14.63
CA LEU A 51 1.74 -5.16 -15.60
C LEU A 51 2.97 -5.08 -16.49
N THR A 52 3.42 -6.23 -16.98
CA THR A 52 4.35 -6.29 -18.11
C THR A 52 3.61 -5.89 -19.39
N GLU A 53 4.36 -5.45 -20.41
CA GLU A 53 3.81 -5.06 -21.72
C GLU A 53 2.92 -6.15 -22.31
N LEU A 54 3.42 -7.39 -22.36
CA LEU A 54 2.66 -8.57 -22.83
C LEU A 54 1.31 -8.72 -22.11
N LEU A 55 1.28 -8.63 -20.77
CA LEU A 55 0.05 -8.74 -19.99
C LEU A 55 -0.90 -7.57 -20.27
N ALA A 56 -0.38 -6.37 -20.46
CA ALA A 56 -1.19 -5.20 -20.79
C ALA A 56 -1.73 -5.23 -22.23
N HIS A 57 -0.98 -5.79 -23.19
CA HIS A 57 -1.44 -5.97 -24.57
C HIS A 57 -2.52 -7.06 -24.68
N ILE A 58 -2.37 -8.18 -23.97
CA ILE A 58 -3.43 -9.19 -23.81
C ILE A 58 -4.69 -8.54 -23.19
N LEU A 59 -4.52 -7.78 -22.10
CA LEU A 59 -5.62 -7.12 -21.40
C LEU A 59 -6.30 -6.02 -22.24
N ALA A 60 -5.57 -5.33 -23.11
CA ALA A 60 -6.11 -4.36 -24.06
C ALA A 60 -6.87 -5.03 -25.21
N ALA A 61 -6.42 -6.20 -25.67
CA ALA A 61 -7.06 -6.98 -26.72
C ALA A 61 -8.33 -7.73 -26.24
N ALA A 62 -8.43 -8.01 -24.93
CA ALA A 62 -9.60 -8.59 -24.26
C ALA A 62 -10.75 -7.57 -24.16
N ASP A 63 -11.55 -7.48 -25.21
CA ASP A 63 -12.75 -6.62 -25.30
C ASP A 63 -14.08 -7.38 -25.27
N GLY A 64 -14.06 -8.70 -25.03
CA GLY A 64 -15.25 -9.55 -25.06
C GLY A 64 -15.73 -9.95 -26.46
N THR A 65 -15.11 -9.43 -27.52
CA THR A 65 -15.46 -9.80 -28.91
C THR A 65 -14.49 -10.84 -29.49
N ARG A 66 -13.19 -10.72 -29.19
CA ARG A 66 -12.15 -11.63 -29.68
C ARG A 66 -12.05 -12.89 -28.86
N ASP A 67 -11.76 -14.00 -29.53
CA ASP A 67 -11.35 -15.24 -28.88
C ASP A 67 -9.85 -15.23 -28.54
N ILE A 68 -9.40 -16.33 -27.94
CA ILE A 68 -8.03 -16.49 -27.43
C ILE A 68 -6.99 -16.46 -28.57
N GLU A 69 -7.27 -17.06 -29.73
CA GLU A 69 -6.33 -17.11 -30.86
C GLU A 69 -6.25 -15.75 -31.57
N ALA A 70 -7.37 -15.04 -31.72
CA ALA A 70 -7.40 -13.67 -32.24
C ALA A 70 -6.67 -12.68 -31.30
N ILE A 71 -6.72 -12.89 -29.99
CA ILE A 71 -5.90 -12.15 -29.01
C ILE A 71 -4.41 -12.49 -29.21
N ALA A 72 -4.06 -13.78 -29.31
CA ALA A 72 -2.68 -14.22 -29.51
C ALA A 72 -2.06 -13.64 -30.78
N GLY A 73 -2.74 -13.75 -31.93
CA GLY A 73 -2.27 -13.17 -33.20
C GLY A 73 -2.08 -11.65 -33.14
N ARG A 74 -3.00 -10.92 -32.50
CA ARG A 74 -2.89 -9.45 -32.34
C ARG A 74 -1.73 -9.04 -31.44
N VAL A 75 -1.47 -9.81 -30.38
CA VAL A 75 -0.34 -9.56 -29.47
C VAL A 75 0.99 -9.94 -30.13
N ALA A 76 1.04 -11.07 -30.84
CA ALA A 76 2.23 -11.50 -31.57
C ALA A 76 2.66 -10.49 -32.64
N ALA A 77 1.71 -9.98 -33.43
CA ALA A 77 1.95 -8.93 -34.43
C ALA A 77 2.42 -7.60 -33.83
N ARG A 78 2.03 -7.29 -32.58
CA ARG A 78 2.40 -6.05 -31.89
C ARG A 78 3.75 -6.14 -31.19
N ASP A 79 4.05 -7.28 -30.57
CA ASP A 79 5.23 -7.46 -29.70
C ASP A 79 6.44 -8.04 -30.46
N GLY A 80 6.25 -8.41 -31.74
CA GLY A 80 7.29 -9.02 -32.57
C GLY A 80 7.76 -10.39 -32.06
N ARG A 81 6.87 -11.12 -31.36
CA ARG A 81 7.17 -12.39 -30.69
C ARG A 81 6.11 -13.43 -30.99
N THR A 82 6.52 -14.68 -31.12
CA THR A 82 5.60 -15.81 -31.16
C THR A 82 4.94 -15.98 -29.78
N VAL A 83 3.62 -15.81 -29.74
CA VAL A 83 2.77 -16.02 -28.56
C VAL A 83 1.62 -16.92 -29.00
N SER A 84 1.48 -18.10 -28.41
CA SER A 84 0.41 -19.04 -28.77
C SER A 84 -0.89 -18.74 -28.01
N GLY A 85 -2.04 -19.21 -28.51
CA GLY A 85 -3.28 -19.16 -27.75
C GLY A 85 -3.24 -19.97 -26.44
N ALA A 86 -2.37 -20.99 -26.35
CA ALA A 86 -2.12 -21.70 -25.10
C ALA A 86 -1.43 -20.79 -24.05
N ASP A 87 -0.44 -20.00 -24.46
CA ASP A 87 0.23 -19.01 -23.60
C ASP A 87 -0.75 -17.93 -23.13
N VAL A 88 -1.56 -17.39 -24.04
CA VAL A 88 -2.60 -16.40 -23.72
C VAL A 88 -3.62 -16.99 -22.73
N ARG A 89 -4.10 -18.22 -22.96
CA ARG A 89 -5.03 -18.91 -22.06
C ARG A 89 -4.43 -19.09 -20.66
N TYR A 90 -3.16 -19.50 -20.57
CA TYR A 90 -2.44 -19.62 -19.30
C TYR A 90 -2.29 -18.28 -18.58
N LEU A 91 -1.83 -17.23 -19.29
CA LEU A 91 -1.66 -15.89 -18.70
C LEU A 91 -2.99 -15.28 -18.23
N ILE A 92 -4.09 -15.53 -18.94
CA ILE A 92 -5.43 -15.12 -18.50
C ILE A 92 -5.84 -15.87 -17.23
N ALA A 93 -5.74 -17.20 -17.22
CA ALA A 93 -6.17 -18.05 -16.10
C ALA A 93 -5.34 -17.85 -14.82
N ASP A 94 -4.02 -17.75 -14.93
CA ASP A 94 -3.09 -17.76 -13.80
C ASP A 94 -2.66 -16.35 -13.35
N ARG A 95 -2.73 -15.35 -14.23
CA ARG A 95 -2.32 -13.96 -13.91
C ARG A 95 -3.48 -12.97 -13.91
N LEU A 96 -4.21 -12.83 -15.00
CA LEU A 96 -5.17 -11.72 -15.16
C LEU A 96 -6.49 -11.95 -14.40
N MET A 97 -7.02 -13.16 -14.40
CA MET A 97 -8.24 -13.50 -13.64
C MET A 97 -8.01 -13.47 -12.11
N PRO A 98 -6.93 -14.04 -11.54
CA PRO A 98 -6.70 -13.99 -10.08
C PRO A 98 -6.40 -12.57 -9.56
N LEU A 99 -5.93 -11.67 -10.42
CA LEU A 99 -5.78 -10.24 -10.10
C LEU A 99 -7.09 -9.44 -10.30
N GLY A 100 -8.16 -10.06 -10.81
CA GLY A 100 -9.43 -9.38 -11.11
C GLY A 100 -9.31 -8.31 -12.18
N LEU A 101 -8.53 -8.58 -13.22
CA LEU A 101 -8.35 -7.71 -14.40
C LEU A 101 -9.20 -8.18 -15.58
N ILE A 102 -9.47 -9.49 -15.66
CA ILE A 102 -10.41 -10.11 -16.59
C ILE A 102 -11.59 -10.67 -15.79
N ALA A 103 -12.81 -10.49 -16.31
CA ALA A 103 -14.02 -11.02 -15.68
C ALA A 103 -14.05 -12.55 -15.78
N ALA A 104 -14.44 -13.22 -14.68
CA ALA A 104 -14.61 -14.67 -14.69
C ALA A 104 -15.99 -15.06 -15.23
N ALA A 105 -16.07 -16.20 -15.92
CA ALA A 105 -17.29 -16.68 -16.58
C ALA A 105 -18.48 -16.95 -15.63
N ALA A 106 -18.24 -17.01 -14.31
CA ALA A 106 -19.23 -17.35 -13.29
C ALA A 106 -19.47 -16.22 -12.26
N GLY A 107 -19.13 -14.96 -12.61
CA GLY A 107 -19.35 -13.79 -11.76
C GLY A 107 -18.10 -13.29 -11.03
N ALA A 108 -18.29 -12.53 -9.95
CA ALA A 108 -17.24 -11.72 -9.33
C ALA A 108 -16.02 -12.52 -8.86
N THR A 109 -14.86 -12.27 -9.46
CA THR A 109 -13.58 -12.86 -9.06
C THR A 109 -13.12 -12.28 -7.72
N PRO A 110 -12.84 -13.09 -6.68
CA PRO A 110 -12.35 -12.57 -5.41
C PRO A 110 -10.93 -12.00 -5.58
N THR A 111 -10.78 -10.69 -5.44
CA THR A 111 -9.54 -9.99 -5.78
C THR A 111 -8.62 -9.78 -4.57
N PRO A 112 -7.33 -10.14 -4.64
CA PRO A 112 -6.39 -9.94 -3.54
C PRO A 112 -6.06 -8.45 -3.37
N ARG A 113 -6.57 -7.85 -2.30
CA ARG A 113 -6.23 -6.47 -1.92
C ARG A 113 -4.81 -6.41 -1.35
N ALA A 114 -3.98 -5.49 -1.83
CA ALA A 114 -2.61 -5.35 -1.36
C ALA A 114 -2.57 -4.87 0.11
N ALA A 115 -2.16 -5.76 1.02
CA ALA A 115 -2.02 -5.46 2.45
C ALA A 115 -0.72 -4.68 2.73
N ALA A 116 -0.67 -3.42 2.31
CA ALA A 116 0.45 -2.54 2.59
C ALA A 116 0.52 -2.20 4.09
N MET A 117 1.74 -2.19 4.65
CA MET A 117 1.97 -1.79 6.04
C MET A 117 1.66 -0.30 6.23
N PHE A 118 1.06 0.05 7.37
CA PHE A 118 0.63 1.42 7.71
C PHE A 118 -0.37 2.01 6.70
N THR A 119 -1.35 1.22 6.28
CA THR A 119 -2.50 1.72 5.50
C THR A 119 -3.44 2.53 6.39
N LEU A 120 -4.02 3.59 5.82
CA LEU A 120 -5.00 4.45 6.49
C LEU A 120 -6.30 3.67 6.75
N ALA A 121 -6.66 3.53 8.03
CA ALA A 121 -7.85 2.80 8.46
C ALA A 121 -9.09 3.71 8.51
N GLY A 122 -10.29 3.13 8.46
CA GLY A 122 -11.54 3.86 8.71
C GLY A 122 -11.85 5.00 7.74
N ARG A 123 -11.36 4.94 6.49
CA ARG A 123 -11.50 6.02 5.50
C ARG A 123 -12.98 6.44 5.32
N ARG A 124 -13.28 7.71 5.59
CA ARG A 124 -14.54 8.39 5.31
C ARG A 124 -14.30 9.52 4.30
N THR A 125 -15.27 9.76 3.43
CA THR A 125 -15.25 10.88 2.48
C THR A 125 -15.70 12.16 3.17
N LEU A 126 -14.97 13.25 2.99
CA LEU A 126 -15.37 14.60 3.43
C LEU A 126 -15.85 15.43 2.24
N LEU A 127 -15.03 15.50 1.19
CA LEU A 127 -15.37 16.17 -0.07
C LEU A 127 -15.43 15.14 -1.20
N PRO A 128 -16.58 15.02 -1.89
CA PRO A 128 -16.73 14.06 -2.98
C PRO A 128 -15.92 14.48 -4.21
N ALA A 129 -15.51 13.50 -5.01
CA ALA A 129 -14.58 13.72 -6.12
C ALA A 129 -14.97 14.84 -7.11
N PRO A 130 -16.26 15.10 -7.45
CA PRO A 130 -16.65 16.22 -8.30
C PRO A 130 -16.36 17.60 -7.69
N VAL A 131 -16.44 17.74 -6.36
CA VAL A 131 -16.18 19.00 -5.65
C VAL A 131 -14.67 19.26 -5.61
N VAL A 132 -13.89 18.26 -5.20
CA VAL A 132 -12.41 18.30 -5.21
C VAL A 132 -11.88 18.57 -6.62
N THR A 133 -12.52 17.99 -7.63
CA THR A 133 -12.28 18.21 -9.06
C THR A 133 -12.42 19.68 -9.47
N ARG A 134 -13.47 20.36 -9.00
CA ARG A 134 -13.72 21.78 -9.30
C ARG A 134 -12.76 22.68 -8.51
N LEU A 135 -12.65 22.47 -7.20
CA LEU A 135 -11.75 23.24 -6.31
C LEU A 135 -10.30 23.16 -6.78
N GLY A 136 -9.77 21.95 -6.99
CA GLY A 136 -8.42 21.76 -7.52
C GLY A 136 -8.25 22.32 -8.94
N GLY A 137 -9.32 22.43 -9.74
CA GLY A 137 -9.29 23.08 -11.05
C GLY A 137 -9.12 24.59 -10.97
N VAL A 138 -9.82 25.25 -10.03
CA VAL A 138 -9.66 26.69 -9.75
C VAL A 138 -8.28 26.96 -9.16
N LEU A 139 -7.89 26.20 -8.14
CA LEU A 139 -6.62 26.33 -7.43
C LEU A 139 -5.40 25.94 -8.28
N ALA A 140 -5.57 25.22 -9.38
CA ALA A 140 -4.48 24.88 -10.31
C ALA A 140 -3.77 26.11 -10.86
N VAL A 141 -4.42 27.28 -10.93
CA VAL A 141 -3.79 28.54 -11.36
C VAL A 141 -2.56 28.91 -10.51
N LEU A 142 -2.55 28.53 -9.23
CA LEU A 142 -1.48 28.81 -8.27
C LEU A 142 -0.18 28.03 -8.58
N PHE A 143 -0.23 27.03 -9.46
CA PHE A 143 0.93 26.24 -9.91
C PHE A 143 1.58 26.77 -11.19
N ARG A 144 1.11 27.91 -11.73
CA ARG A 144 1.80 28.63 -12.82
C ARG A 144 3.16 29.13 -12.33
N PRO A 145 4.28 28.89 -13.04
CA PRO A 145 5.62 29.24 -12.56
C PRO A 145 5.82 30.66 -12.02
N PRO A 146 5.35 31.76 -12.66
CA PRO A 146 5.51 33.10 -12.09
C PRO A 146 4.67 33.32 -10.82
N VAL A 147 3.51 32.66 -10.72
CA VAL A 147 2.64 32.74 -9.53
C VAL A 147 3.29 32.00 -8.35
N VAL A 148 3.86 30.82 -8.58
CA VAL A 148 4.64 30.08 -7.58
C VAL A 148 5.84 30.90 -7.10
N ALA A 149 6.61 31.49 -8.02
CA ALA A 149 7.76 32.32 -7.67
C ALA A 149 7.35 33.52 -6.81
N GLY A 150 6.34 34.28 -7.24
CA GLY A 150 5.84 35.44 -6.49
C GLY A 150 5.31 35.08 -5.10
N LEU A 151 4.54 33.99 -4.98
CA LEU A 151 3.99 33.54 -3.70
C LEU A 151 5.07 33.01 -2.75
N LEU A 152 6.12 32.34 -3.25
CA LEU A 152 7.25 31.92 -2.43
C LEU A 152 8.13 33.09 -1.98
N THR A 153 8.37 34.08 -2.85
CA THR A 153 9.04 35.33 -2.46
C THR A 153 8.24 36.10 -1.41
N LEU A 154 6.92 36.18 -1.58
CA LEU A 154 6.03 36.83 -0.63
C LEU A 154 5.96 36.07 0.72
N LEU A 155 5.97 34.74 0.72
CA LEU A 155 6.06 33.93 1.94
C LEU A 155 7.35 34.24 2.71
N VAL A 156 8.52 34.20 2.05
CA VAL A 156 9.81 34.52 2.70
C VAL A 156 9.83 35.96 3.25
N ALA A 157 9.23 36.92 2.53
CA ALA A 157 9.10 38.30 3.00
C ALA A 157 8.16 38.42 4.21
N ALA A 158 7.05 37.66 4.23
CA ALA A 158 6.08 37.62 5.32
C ALA A 158 6.65 36.95 6.58
N ASP A 159 7.35 35.82 6.43
CA ASP A 159 8.06 35.16 7.53
C ASP A 159 9.15 36.08 8.11
N GLY A 160 9.93 36.73 7.23
CA GLY A 160 10.94 37.70 7.63
C GLY A 160 10.35 38.98 8.26
N TRP A 161 9.11 39.36 7.95
CA TRP A 161 8.39 40.40 8.67
C TRP A 161 7.92 39.92 10.04
N MET A 162 7.28 38.74 10.11
CA MET A 162 6.77 38.16 11.36
C MET A 162 7.89 37.99 12.39
N LEU A 163 9.00 37.34 12.01
CA LEU A 163 10.15 37.06 12.90
C LEU A 163 10.87 38.32 13.40
N ARG A 164 10.70 39.48 12.74
CA ARG A 164 11.27 40.77 13.20
C ARG A 164 10.32 41.58 14.07
N ARG A 165 9.02 41.26 14.07
CA ARG A 165 7.97 42.03 14.74
C ARG A 165 7.35 41.32 15.94
N HIS A 166 7.33 39.98 15.92
CA HIS A 166 6.65 39.16 16.91
C HIS A 166 7.60 38.16 17.56
N SER A 167 7.42 37.90 18.85
CA SER A 167 8.18 36.91 19.60
C SER A 167 7.50 35.55 19.52
N VAL A 168 8.16 34.59 18.85
CA VAL A 168 7.69 33.20 18.77
C VAL A 168 7.66 32.54 20.15
N ALA A 169 8.62 32.88 21.02
CA ALA A 169 8.72 32.32 22.37
C ALA A 169 7.56 32.79 23.25
N ASP A 170 7.27 34.10 23.26
CA ASP A 170 6.21 34.66 24.09
C ASP A 170 4.83 34.25 23.56
N SER A 171 4.63 34.24 22.24
CA SER A 171 3.40 33.71 21.62
C SER A 171 3.14 32.26 22.01
N ALA A 172 4.16 31.40 21.93
CA ALA A 172 4.05 29.99 22.33
C ALA A 172 3.77 29.84 23.83
N ALA A 173 4.41 30.63 24.69
CA ALA A 173 4.16 30.64 26.12
C ALA A 173 2.71 31.07 26.44
N THR A 174 2.21 32.13 25.80
CA THR A 174 0.82 32.60 25.95
C THR A 174 -0.19 31.55 25.49
N VAL A 175 0.06 30.87 24.36
CA VAL A 175 -0.80 29.76 23.90
C VAL A 175 -0.78 28.62 24.91
N LEU A 176 0.39 28.18 25.40
CA LEU A 176 0.50 27.08 26.36
C LEU A 176 -0.12 27.41 27.74
N ALA A 177 -0.11 28.68 28.15
CA ALA A 177 -0.74 29.15 29.38
C ALA A 177 -2.28 29.32 29.26
N THR A 178 -2.84 29.37 28.04
CA THR A 178 -4.23 29.78 27.80
C THR A 178 -5.02 28.68 27.06
N PRO A 179 -5.84 27.87 27.74
CA PRO A 179 -6.52 26.72 27.15
C PRO A 179 -7.38 27.04 25.91
N THR A 180 -8.03 28.20 25.87
CA THR A 180 -8.83 28.64 24.71
C THR A 180 -7.98 28.92 23.48
N LEU A 181 -6.77 29.47 23.66
CA LEU A 181 -5.82 29.70 22.57
C LEU A 181 -5.21 28.38 22.08
N MET A 182 -5.00 27.39 22.97
CA MET A 182 -4.62 26.04 22.54
C MET A 182 -5.67 25.42 21.61
N LEU A 183 -6.96 25.54 21.96
CA LEU A 183 -8.06 25.05 21.11
C LEU A 183 -8.12 25.80 19.77
N ALA A 184 -7.91 27.12 19.76
CA ALA A 184 -7.80 27.90 18.53
C ALA A 184 -6.65 27.42 17.63
N VAL A 185 -5.45 27.19 18.20
CA VAL A 185 -4.29 26.66 17.47
C VAL A 185 -4.53 25.24 16.94
N VAL A 186 -5.21 24.38 17.69
CA VAL A 186 -5.63 23.04 17.21
C VAL A 186 -6.58 23.18 16.02
N GLY A 187 -7.58 24.06 16.10
CA GLY A 187 -8.49 24.36 14.99
C GLY A 187 -7.77 24.88 13.75
N LEU A 188 -6.84 25.82 13.92
CA LEU A 188 -5.99 26.35 12.84
C LEU A 188 -5.06 25.28 12.25
N THR A 189 -4.55 24.35 13.05
CA THR A 189 -3.71 23.24 12.56
C THR A 189 -4.53 22.25 11.74
N LEU A 190 -5.75 21.92 12.18
CA LEU A 190 -6.68 21.05 11.43
C LEU A 190 -7.15 21.71 10.12
N ALA A 191 -7.38 23.03 10.11
CA ALA A 191 -7.70 23.78 8.90
C ALA A 191 -6.51 23.78 7.92
N GLY A 192 -5.28 23.99 8.42
CA GLY A 192 -4.05 23.88 7.61
C GLY A 192 -3.89 22.51 6.97
N ALA A 193 -4.15 21.44 7.72
CA ALA A 193 -4.13 20.07 7.21
C ALA A 193 -5.20 19.78 6.14
N LEU A 194 -6.32 20.51 6.11
CA LEU A 194 -7.29 20.42 5.00
C LEU A 194 -6.83 21.23 3.78
N VAL A 195 -6.19 22.38 3.98
CA VAL A 195 -5.59 23.20 2.91
C VAL A 195 -4.44 22.44 2.23
N HIS A 196 -3.62 21.72 3.00
CA HIS A 196 -2.62 20.77 2.52
C HIS A 196 -3.18 19.79 1.47
N GLU A 197 -4.28 19.10 1.81
CA GLU A 197 -4.95 18.16 0.91
C GLU A 197 -5.47 18.83 -0.38
N CYS A 198 -6.00 20.04 -0.27
CA CYS A 198 -6.38 20.84 -1.43
C CYS A 198 -5.19 21.13 -2.36
N GLY A 199 -3.98 21.26 -1.81
CA GLY A 199 -2.73 21.42 -2.55
C GLY A 199 -2.38 20.22 -3.41
N HIS A 200 -2.49 19.00 -2.89
CA HIS A 200 -2.32 17.77 -3.69
C HIS A 200 -3.36 17.68 -4.82
N ALA A 201 -4.63 17.99 -4.52
CA ALA A 201 -5.70 17.98 -5.51
C ALA A 201 -5.45 19.01 -6.63
N ALA A 202 -5.03 20.22 -6.28
CA ALA A 202 -4.73 21.30 -7.23
C ALA A 202 -3.47 21.03 -8.07
N ALA A 203 -2.43 20.45 -7.47
CA ALA A 203 -1.22 20.03 -8.17
C ALA A 203 -1.50 18.88 -9.17
N CYS A 204 -2.30 17.88 -8.75
CA CYS A 204 -2.76 16.78 -9.59
C CYS A 204 -3.54 17.31 -10.82
N ARG A 205 -4.44 18.27 -10.58
CA ARG A 205 -5.22 19.00 -11.60
C ARG A 205 -4.34 19.76 -12.58
N TYR A 206 -3.38 20.55 -12.09
CA TYR A 206 -2.44 21.28 -12.93
C TYR A 206 -1.57 20.35 -13.80
N GLY A 207 -1.27 19.14 -13.31
CA GLY A 207 -0.60 18.10 -14.08
C GLY A 207 -1.46 17.49 -15.21
N GLY A 208 -2.78 17.70 -15.22
CA GLY A 208 -3.72 17.09 -16.16
C GLY A 208 -4.35 15.76 -15.69
N ALA A 209 -4.08 15.35 -14.44
CA ALA A 209 -4.70 14.17 -13.83
C ALA A 209 -5.98 14.52 -13.06
N ARG A 210 -6.79 13.51 -12.73
CA ARG A 210 -8.06 13.68 -12.02
C ARG A 210 -7.93 13.27 -10.54
N PRO A 211 -7.87 14.21 -9.57
CA PRO A 211 -8.00 13.88 -8.16
C PRO A 211 -9.38 13.28 -7.87
N GLY A 212 -9.40 12.31 -6.96
CA GLY A 212 -10.59 11.69 -6.40
C GLY A 212 -11.13 12.47 -5.20
N VAL A 213 -11.46 11.75 -4.13
CA VAL A 213 -12.03 12.33 -2.90
C VAL A 213 -10.97 12.96 -2.00
N ILE A 214 -11.36 13.96 -1.22
CA ILE A 214 -10.67 14.33 0.02
C ILE A 214 -11.47 13.71 1.17
N GLY A 215 -10.77 13.09 2.11
CA GLY A 215 -11.40 12.35 3.19
C GLY A 215 -10.58 12.40 4.47
N PHE A 216 -11.04 11.60 5.43
CA PHE A 216 -10.47 11.46 6.76
C PHE A 216 -10.30 9.98 7.10
N GLY A 217 -9.29 9.64 7.89
CA GLY A 217 -9.09 8.30 8.42
C GLY A 217 -8.10 8.29 9.58
N MET A 218 -7.80 7.10 10.08
CA MET A 218 -6.88 6.90 11.20
C MET A 218 -5.57 6.30 10.70
N TYR A 219 -4.47 7.06 10.85
CA TYR A 219 -3.11 6.61 10.55
C TYR A 219 -2.45 6.08 11.83
N LEU A 220 -2.47 4.76 12.00
CA LEU A 220 -2.22 4.03 13.25
C LEU A 220 -3.18 4.46 14.38
N VAL A 221 -2.91 5.59 15.01
CA VAL A 221 -3.66 6.18 16.13
C VAL A 221 -4.03 7.64 15.89
N TRP A 222 -3.41 8.28 14.89
CA TRP A 222 -3.57 9.71 14.65
C TRP A 222 -4.69 9.95 13.63
N PRO A 223 -5.58 10.93 13.86
CA PRO A 223 -6.49 11.41 12.83
C PRO A 223 -5.66 12.03 11.69
N ALA A 224 -6.00 11.68 10.46
CA ALA A 224 -5.33 12.21 9.26
C ALA A 224 -6.35 12.46 8.15
N PHE A 225 -6.24 13.61 7.50
CA PHE A 225 -6.88 13.83 6.22
C PHE A 225 -6.13 13.04 5.12
N PHE A 226 -6.75 12.91 3.94
CA PHE A 226 -6.11 12.35 2.76
C PHE A 226 -6.79 12.84 1.48
N THR A 227 -6.00 12.97 0.41
CA THR A 227 -6.48 13.14 -0.97
C THR A 227 -6.22 11.89 -1.77
N ASP A 228 -7.22 11.41 -2.51
CA ASP A 228 -6.99 10.39 -3.52
C ASP A 228 -6.38 11.02 -4.79
N VAL A 229 -5.04 10.97 -4.89
CA VAL A 229 -4.30 11.37 -6.10
C VAL A 229 -3.86 10.18 -6.96
N THR A 230 -4.53 9.02 -6.86
CA THR A 230 -4.12 7.78 -7.56
C THR A 230 -4.03 7.93 -9.10
N ASP A 231 -4.78 8.86 -9.71
CA ASP A 231 -4.69 9.16 -11.16
C ASP A 231 -3.37 9.86 -11.54
N SER A 232 -2.62 10.40 -10.57
CA SER A 232 -1.31 11.04 -10.80
C SER A 232 -0.28 10.07 -11.39
N TYR A 233 -0.42 8.76 -11.20
CA TYR A 233 0.49 7.76 -11.79
C TYR A 233 0.54 7.77 -13.32
N ARG A 234 -0.45 8.41 -13.98
CA ARG A 234 -0.47 8.67 -15.44
C ARG A 234 0.46 9.81 -15.87
N LEU A 235 0.87 10.66 -14.92
CA LEU A 235 1.71 11.82 -15.19
C LEU A 235 3.17 11.42 -15.34
N SER A 236 3.91 12.26 -16.06
CA SER A 236 5.38 12.21 -16.03
C SER A 236 5.91 12.40 -14.60
N ARG A 237 7.13 11.93 -14.33
CA ARG A 237 7.81 12.09 -13.03
C ARG A 237 7.72 13.53 -12.48
N ARG A 238 7.85 14.55 -13.33
CA ARG A 238 7.71 15.97 -12.93
C ARG A 238 6.28 16.33 -12.48
N GLY A 239 5.25 15.73 -13.09
CA GLY A 239 3.86 15.92 -12.71
C GLY A 239 3.53 15.24 -11.37
N ARG A 240 4.08 14.06 -11.12
CA ARG A 240 3.89 13.34 -9.85
C ARG A 240 4.62 14.01 -8.69
N LEU A 241 5.90 14.37 -8.86
CA LEU A 241 6.63 15.15 -7.85
C LEU A 241 5.97 16.50 -7.55
N ARG A 242 5.36 17.17 -8.53
CA ARG A 242 4.53 18.36 -8.26
C ARG A 242 3.28 18.02 -7.44
N THR A 243 2.64 16.89 -7.71
CA THR A 243 1.47 16.40 -6.95
C THR A 243 1.85 16.13 -5.50
N ASP A 244 2.96 15.44 -5.25
CA ASP A 244 3.43 15.13 -3.90
C ASP A 244 3.92 16.38 -3.15
N LEU A 245 4.56 17.33 -3.83
CA LEU A 245 4.93 18.63 -3.25
C LEU A 245 3.74 19.61 -3.10
N GLY A 246 2.56 19.26 -3.62
CA GLY A 246 1.38 20.12 -3.63
C GLY A 246 0.92 20.51 -2.23
N GLY A 247 0.89 19.54 -1.30
CA GLY A 247 0.54 19.78 0.10
C GLY A 247 1.56 20.66 0.82
N ILE A 248 2.85 20.37 0.67
CA ILE A 248 3.96 21.20 1.21
C ILE A 248 3.85 22.66 0.75
N TYR A 249 3.60 22.89 -0.54
CA TYR A 249 3.40 24.23 -1.09
C TYR A 249 2.17 24.93 -0.47
N PHE A 250 1.08 24.19 -0.27
CA PHE A 250 -0.14 24.72 0.33
C PHE A 250 -0.03 24.97 1.84
N ASN A 251 0.84 24.27 2.57
CA ASN A 251 1.21 24.67 3.94
C ASN A 251 1.89 26.05 3.95
N GLY A 252 2.75 26.33 2.97
CA GLY A 252 3.36 27.65 2.79
C GLY A 252 2.33 28.73 2.43
N LEU A 253 1.37 28.43 1.53
CA LEU A 253 0.27 29.35 1.24
C LEU A 253 -0.64 29.57 2.46
N TYR A 254 -0.85 28.54 3.28
CA TYR A 254 -1.60 28.66 4.53
C TYR A 254 -0.88 29.55 5.54
N ALA A 255 0.42 29.35 5.76
CA ALA A 255 1.25 30.24 6.56
C ALA A 255 1.19 31.70 6.07
N LEU A 256 1.26 31.93 4.75
CA LEU A 256 1.12 33.26 4.16
C LEU A 256 -0.27 33.88 4.43
N MET A 257 -1.35 33.12 4.35
CA MET A 257 -2.70 33.59 4.70
C MET A 257 -2.80 33.95 6.20
N LEU A 258 -2.17 33.16 7.08
CA LEU A 258 -2.11 33.47 8.51
C LEU A 258 -1.26 34.72 8.81
N CYS A 259 -0.16 34.95 8.08
CA CYS A 259 0.61 36.20 8.16
C CYS A 259 -0.25 37.41 7.75
N GLY A 260 -1.07 37.28 6.71
CA GLY A 260 -2.03 38.31 6.32
C GLY A 260 -3.09 38.56 7.40
N ALA A 261 -3.63 37.51 8.02
CA ALA A 261 -4.56 37.63 9.14
C ALA A 261 -3.90 38.28 10.38
N LEU A 262 -2.65 37.96 10.67
CA LEU A 262 -1.86 38.56 11.76
C LEU A 262 -1.62 40.06 11.53
N ALA A 263 -1.30 40.45 10.31
CA ALA A 263 -1.08 41.86 9.94
C ALA A 263 -2.34 42.74 10.11
N VAL A 264 -3.55 42.15 10.08
CA VAL A 264 -4.83 42.85 10.26
C VAL A 264 -5.37 42.75 11.69
N SER A 265 -5.24 41.58 12.33
CA SER A 265 -5.84 41.31 13.65
C SER A 265 -4.91 41.54 14.84
N HIS A 266 -3.59 41.57 14.62
CA HIS A 266 -2.55 41.59 15.66
C HIS A 266 -2.67 40.45 16.70
N ALA A 267 -3.35 39.35 16.35
CA ALA A 267 -3.57 38.25 17.26
C ALA A 267 -2.35 37.30 17.34
N GLU A 268 -1.53 37.43 18.39
CA GLU A 268 -0.28 36.65 18.60
C GLU A 268 -0.46 35.13 18.52
N VAL A 269 -1.66 34.60 18.79
CA VAL A 269 -2.01 33.18 18.55
C VAL A 269 -1.69 32.70 17.12
N LEU A 270 -1.76 33.61 16.14
CA LEU A 270 -1.45 33.35 14.75
C LEU A 270 0.05 33.13 14.52
N VAL A 271 0.93 33.77 15.31
CA VAL A 271 2.40 33.57 15.23
C VAL A 271 2.74 32.10 15.54
N THR A 272 2.16 31.56 16.61
CA THR A 272 2.29 30.13 16.95
C THR A 272 1.72 29.24 15.85
N ALA A 273 0.57 29.60 15.26
CA ALA A 273 -0.04 28.83 14.17
C ALA A 273 0.80 28.85 12.87
N ILE A 274 1.42 29.98 12.52
CA ILE A 274 2.34 30.12 11.37
C ILE A 274 3.55 29.21 11.55
N VAL A 275 4.19 29.27 12.72
CA VAL A 275 5.35 28.41 13.04
C VAL A 275 4.97 26.93 13.01
N LEU A 276 3.78 26.56 13.54
CA LEU A 276 3.29 25.19 13.46
C LEU A 276 2.96 24.74 12.03
N ALA A 277 2.47 25.61 11.15
CA ALA A 277 2.25 25.29 9.73
C ALA A 277 3.57 24.97 8.99
N HIS A 278 4.64 25.73 9.29
CA HIS A 278 5.99 25.46 8.78
C HIS A 278 6.59 24.17 9.36
N LEU A 279 6.44 23.94 10.66
CA LEU A 279 6.87 22.69 11.30
C LEU A 279 6.12 21.48 10.75
N ASP A 280 4.82 21.64 10.43
CA ASP A 280 4.03 20.58 9.80
C ASP A 280 4.50 20.30 8.37
N ALA A 281 4.81 21.33 7.58
CA ALA A 281 5.43 21.17 6.26
C ALA A 281 6.77 20.41 6.33
N ALA A 282 7.63 20.78 7.28
CA ALA A 282 8.91 20.09 7.52
C ALA A 282 8.70 18.62 7.97
N ARG A 283 7.68 18.36 8.80
CA ARG A 283 7.27 17.02 9.23
C ARG A 283 6.75 16.18 8.07
N GLN A 284 5.93 16.74 7.18
CA GLN A 284 5.40 16.05 5.99
C GLN A 284 6.52 15.66 5.00
N LEU A 285 7.59 16.45 4.90
CA LEU A 285 8.79 16.13 4.12
C LEU A 285 9.62 14.96 4.69
N ALA A 286 9.38 14.49 5.92
CA ALA A 286 10.17 13.43 6.54
C ALA A 286 9.88 12.04 5.90
N PRO A 287 10.87 11.38 5.26
CA PRO A 287 10.63 10.19 4.41
C PRO A 287 10.56 8.86 5.20
N PHE A 288 10.30 8.91 6.51
CA PHE A 288 10.40 7.75 7.41
C PHE A 288 9.08 6.98 7.60
N VAL A 289 7.96 7.66 7.35
CA VAL A 289 6.58 7.18 7.46
C VAL A 289 5.84 7.54 6.15
N ARG A 290 4.61 7.07 5.94
CA ARG A 290 3.84 7.34 4.69
C ARG A 290 3.29 8.78 4.61
N LEU A 291 4.18 9.77 4.74
CA LEU A 291 3.94 11.18 4.49
C LEU A 291 4.48 11.56 3.09
N ASP A 292 4.29 12.79 2.66
CA ASP A 292 4.70 13.32 1.35
C ASP A 292 6.15 12.97 1.02
N GLY A 293 7.08 13.17 1.96
CA GLY A 293 8.50 12.84 1.80
C GLY A 293 8.76 11.40 1.36
N TYR A 294 7.95 10.45 1.80
CA TYR A 294 8.04 9.05 1.36
C TYR A 294 7.57 8.85 -0.09
N TYR A 295 6.51 9.55 -0.50
CA TYR A 295 6.01 9.49 -1.88
C TYR A 295 6.96 10.22 -2.85
N ILE A 296 7.45 11.40 -2.47
CA ILE A 296 8.52 12.15 -3.16
C ILE A 296 9.75 11.25 -3.36
N MET A 297 10.24 10.57 -2.32
CA MET A 297 11.36 9.63 -2.44
C MET A 297 11.02 8.43 -3.33
N GLY A 298 9.77 7.96 -3.29
CA GLY A 298 9.25 6.92 -4.19
C GLY A 298 9.32 7.32 -5.66
N ASP A 299 8.92 8.55 -6.00
CA ASP A 299 8.92 9.04 -7.38
C ASP A 299 10.26 9.62 -7.86
N LEU A 300 11.12 10.06 -6.94
CA LEU A 300 12.55 10.27 -7.22
C LEU A 300 13.28 8.95 -7.50
N ALA A 301 12.93 7.86 -6.83
CA ALA A 301 13.37 6.53 -7.24
C ALA A 301 12.68 6.08 -8.54
N GLY A 302 11.43 6.49 -8.76
CA GLY A 302 10.53 5.94 -9.78
C GLY A 302 10.01 4.54 -9.43
N VAL A 303 9.91 4.23 -8.14
CA VAL A 303 9.66 2.88 -7.63
C VAL A 303 8.53 2.93 -6.59
N PRO A 304 7.35 2.34 -6.87
CA PRO A 304 6.27 2.29 -5.90
C PRO A 304 6.61 1.36 -4.73
N ASP A 305 6.05 1.70 -3.56
CA ASP A 305 6.17 1.01 -2.27
C ASP A 305 7.61 0.69 -1.83
N LEU A 306 8.33 1.73 -1.35
CA LEU A 306 9.68 1.57 -0.83
C LEU A 306 9.76 0.64 0.40
N PHE A 307 8.70 0.57 1.23
CA PHE A 307 8.71 -0.24 2.46
C PHE A 307 8.91 -1.75 2.20
N SER A 308 8.27 -2.34 1.18
CA SER A 308 8.50 -3.75 0.82
C SER A 308 9.94 -4.03 0.35
N ARG A 309 10.68 -2.99 -0.07
CA ARG A 309 12.05 -3.07 -0.59
C ARG A 309 13.13 -2.78 0.44
N MET A 310 12.77 -2.25 1.62
CA MET A 310 13.69 -1.90 2.70
C MET A 310 14.56 -3.09 3.16
N ILE A 311 13.95 -4.23 3.50
CA ILE A 311 14.69 -5.42 3.96
C ILE A 311 15.61 -5.99 2.86
N PRO A 312 15.16 -6.16 1.59
CA PRO A 312 16.04 -6.47 0.47
C PRO A 312 17.23 -5.51 0.32
N ALA A 313 16.99 -4.19 0.42
CA ALA A 313 18.03 -3.17 0.29
C ALA A 313 19.09 -3.29 1.39
N LEU A 314 18.67 -3.32 2.66
CA LEU A 314 19.57 -3.50 3.82
C LEU A 314 20.37 -4.80 3.75
N ARG A 315 19.77 -5.89 3.24
CA ARG A 315 20.49 -7.16 3.02
C ARG A 315 21.50 -7.07 1.89
N SER A 316 21.22 -6.31 0.83
CA SER A 316 22.16 -6.11 -0.29
C SER A 316 23.31 -5.14 0.03
N ALA A 317 23.13 -4.26 1.02
CA ALA A 317 24.17 -3.35 1.51
C ALA A 317 25.18 -4.03 2.45
N ARG A 318 24.86 -5.21 2.99
CA ARG A 318 25.84 -5.98 3.77
C ARG A 318 26.93 -6.49 2.82
N PRO A 319 28.23 -6.25 3.10
CA PRO A 319 29.29 -6.77 2.25
C PRO A 319 29.17 -8.29 2.18
N ALA A 320 29.02 -8.80 0.96
CA ALA A 320 29.04 -10.24 0.74
C ALA A 320 30.38 -10.76 1.24
N ARG A 321 30.38 -11.66 2.24
CA ARG A 321 31.56 -12.47 2.54
C ARG A 321 31.95 -13.14 1.23
N ARG A 322 33.07 -12.70 0.63
CA ARG A 322 33.71 -13.43 -0.46
C ARG A 322 33.95 -14.82 0.09
N ARG A 323 33.26 -15.83 -0.45
CA ARG A 323 33.72 -17.20 -0.25
C ARG A 323 35.12 -17.24 -0.87
N PRO A 324 36.16 -17.68 -0.14
CA PRO A 324 37.41 -18.00 -0.80
C PRO A 324 37.10 -19.01 -1.91
N PRO A 325 37.76 -18.92 -3.08
CA PRO A 325 37.60 -19.94 -4.11
C PRO A 325 37.88 -21.31 -3.50
N SER A 326 37.03 -22.28 -3.81
CA SER A 326 37.26 -23.67 -3.41
C SER A 326 38.61 -24.13 -3.99
N PRO A 327 39.52 -24.71 -3.19
CA PRO A 327 40.75 -25.27 -3.74
C PRO A 327 40.38 -26.41 -4.69
N GLY A 328 40.62 -26.22 -6.00
CA GLY A 328 40.38 -27.27 -7.01
C GLY A 328 39.73 -26.83 -8.34
N GLU A 329 39.27 -25.58 -8.50
CA GLU A 329 38.84 -25.10 -9.83
C GLU A 329 40.04 -24.58 -10.64
N PRO A 330 40.42 -25.22 -11.76
CA PRO A 330 41.57 -24.77 -12.57
C PRO A 330 41.26 -23.48 -13.32
N ALA A 331 42.24 -22.57 -13.36
CA ALA A 331 42.13 -21.29 -14.05
C ALA A 331 42.22 -21.46 -15.58
N GLY A 332 41.10 -21.78 -16.22
CA GLY A 332 40.86 -21.46 -17.63
C GLY A 332 40.01 -20.19 -17.73
N GLY A 333 40.19 -19.29 -18.68
CA GLY A 333 41.08 -19.30 -19.85
C GLY A 333 40.49 -18.28 -20.83
N SER A 334 41.30 -17.36 -21.36
CA SER A 334 40.82 -16.31 -22.25
C SER A 334 40.34 -16.88 -23.59
N ALA A 335 39.06 -16.69 -23.91
CA ALA A 335 38.49 -17.06 -25.20
C ALA A 335 37.70 -15.90 -25.82
N THR A 336 38.11 -15.53 -27.04
CA THR A 336 37.52 -14.52 -27.93
C THR A 336 36.10 -14.92 -28.37
N PRO A 337 35.16 -13.97 -28.60
CA PRO A 337 33.82 -14.31 -29.05
C PRO A 337 33.80 -14.66 -30.55
N ALA A 338 33.41 -15.90 -30.87
CA ALA A 338 32.96 -16.31 -32.21
C ALA A 338 31.47 -16.66 -32.16
N GLY A 339 30.72 -16.30 -33.21
CA GLY A 339 29.26 -16.43 -33.25
C GLY A 339 28.77 -17.85 -33.56
N GLY A 340 27.50 -18.10 -33.25
CA GLY A 340 26.80 -19.35 -33.58
C GLY A 340 25.43 -19.43 -32.91
N ALA A 341 24.38 -19.70 -33.67
CA ALA A 341 23.00 -19.69 -33.17
C ALA A 341 22.57 -21.04 -32.61
N SER A 342 21.86 -21.04 -31.47
CA SER A 342 20.74 -21.96 -31.16
C SER A 342 20.02 -21.52 -29.88
N GLY A 343 18.87 -20.85 -30.02
CA GLY A 343 18.14 -20.23 -28.91
C GLY A 343 16.93 -21.03 -28.44
N ALA A 344 17.11 -22.30 -28.07
CA ALA A 344 16.01 -23.15 -27.63
C ALA A 344 15.65 -22.95 -26.14
N GLY A 345 14.42 -22.50 -25.89
CA GLY A 345 13.61 -22.85 -24.72
C GLY A 345 14.18 -22.62 -23.31
N GLN A 346 13.99 -21.43 -22.74
CA GLN A 346 13.84 -21.29 -21.29
C GLN A 346 12.91 -20.14 -20.90
N ALA A 347 11.63 -20.47 -20.74
CA ALA A 347 10.60 -19.57 -20.23
C ALA A 347 10.79 -19.31 -18.72
N GLY A 348 11.65 -18.35 -18.38
CA GLY A 348 11.90 -17.92 -17.01
C GLY A 348 10.68 -17.22 -16.41
N GLY A 349 9.88 -17.95 -15.65
CA GLY A 349 8.62 -17.47 -15.07
C GLY A 349 8.78 -16.29 -14.10
N ALA A 350 8.36 -15.10 -14.55
CA ALA A 350 8.11 -13.97 -13.68
C ALA A 350 6.73 -14.13 -13.01
N GLY A 351 6.72 -14.51 -11.72
CA GLY A 351 5.54 -14.39 -10.85
C GLY A 351 5.24 -15.61 -9.99
N SER A 352 5.77 -15.61 -8.76
CA SER A 352 5.15 -16.18 -7.55
C SER A 352 6.16 -16.06 -6.41
N ALA A 353 6.45 -14.83 -5.98
CA ALA A 353 7.38 -14.59 -4.88
C ALA A 353 6.73 -15.00 -3.55
N GLY A 354 6.84 -16.29 -3.21
CA GLY A 354 6.43 -16.83 -1.92
C GLY A 354 7.23 -16.17 -0.77
N PRO A 355 6.68 -16.13 0.46
CA PRO A 355 7.26 -15.34 1.54
C PRO A 355 8.45 -16.03 2.22
N GLY A 356 9.60 -16.05 1.53
CA GLY A 356 10.88 -16.50 2.07
C GLY A 356 11.92 -16.93 1.04
N GLY A 357 12.55 -16.00 0.32
CA GLY A 357 13.72 -16.32 -0.51
C GLY A 357 14.26 -15.18 -1.38
N GLY A 358 15.48 -14.71 -1.07
CA GLY A 358 16.48 -14.34 -2.10
C GLY A 358 16.26 -13.18 -3.07
N ALA A 359 15.13 -12.46 -3.07
CA ALA A 359 14.95 -11.31 -3.96
C ALA A 359 15.94 -10.18 -3.62
N ARG A 360 17.03 -10.09 -4.40
CA ARG A 360 17.91 -8.91 -4.47
C ARG A 360 17.12 -7.75 -5.09
N LEU A 361 17.69 -6.55 -5.14
CA LEU A 361 17.14 -5.40 -5.89
C LEU A 361 17.29 -5.58 -7.43
N THR A 362 16.96 -6.76 -7.94
CA THR A 362 16.89 -7.11 -9.38
C THR A 362 15.64 -6.52 -10.00
N GLY A 363 15.73 -6.02 -11.23
CA GLY A 363 14.63 -5.27 -11.86
C GLY A 363 14.59 -3.79 -11.47
N LEU A 364 15.66 -3.25 -10.85
CA LEU A 364 15.84 -1.83 -10.55
C LEU A 364 17.10 -1.28 -11.20
N THR A 365 16.94 -0.15 -11.88
CA THR A 365 18.02 0.64 -12.49
C THR A 365 19.07 1.01 -11.45
N ARG A 366 20.33 1.22 -11.89
CA ARG A 366 21.44 1.56 -10.98
C ARG A 366 21.14 2.79 -10.11
N ARG A 367 20.49 3.82 -10.69
CA ARG A 367 20.08 5.04 -9.96
C ARG A 367 18.98 4.74 -8.93
N ALA A 368 17.89 4.08 -9.32
CA ALA A 368 16.81 3.73 -8.41
C ALA A 368 17.30 2.83 -7.26
N ARG A 369 18.17 1.86 -7.55
CA ARG A 369 18.79 0.98 -6.55
C ARG A 369 19.59 1.76 -5.51
N LEU A 370 20.38 2.75 -5.94
CA LEU A 370 21.15 3.62 -5.05
C LEU A 370 20.23 4.45 -4.16
N VAL A 371 19.21 5.11 -4.72
CA VAL A 371 18.22 5.90 -3.96
C VAL A 371 17.49 5.04 -2.93
N VAL A 372 16.96 3.88 -3.33
CA VAL A 372 16.26 2.94 -2.42
C VAL A 372 17.18 2.44 -1.32
N THR A 373 18.46 2.18 -1.61
CA THR A 373 19.43 1.70 -0.61
C THR A 373 19.84 2.79 0.37
N ALA A 374 20.13 4.00 -0.12
CA ALA A 374 20.45 5.15 0.72
C ALA A 374 19.27 5.52 1.64
N TRP A 375 18.04 5.57 1.08
CA TRP A 375 16.82 5.76 1.87
C TRP A 375 16.64 4.67 2.93
N ALA A 376 16.82 3.39 2.58
CA ALA A 376 16.65 2.30 3.54
C ALA A 376 17.69 2.35 4.68
N LEU A 377 18.93 2.74 4.37
CA LEU A 377 20.01 2.93 5.35
C LEU A 377 19.77 4.12 6.28
N LEU A 378 19.08 5.17 5.83
CA LEU A 378 18.69 6.32 6.66
C LEU A 378 17.42 6.04 7.48
N ALA A 379 16.39 5.50 6.83
CA ALA A 379 15.06 5.34 7.41
C ALA A 379 14.99 4.21 8.45
N ALA A 380 15.67 3.07 8.23
CA ALA A 380 15.58 1.96 9.16
C ALA A 380 16.19 2.26 10.56
N PRO A 381 17.36 2.93 10.68
CA PRO A 381 17.84 3.42 11.97
C PRO A 381 16.93 4.48 12.59
N ALA A 382 16.42 5.43 11.80
CA ALA A 382 15.51 6.46 12.32
C ALA A 382 14.21 5.86 12.91
N ILE A 383 13.60 4.89 12.21
CA ILE A 383 12.44 4.14 12.68
C ILE A 383 12.79 3.33 13.94
N LEU A 384 13.96 2.68 13.97
CA LEU A 384 14.42 1.91 15.14
C LEU A 384 14.63 2.81 16.37
N VAL A 385 15.25 3.98 16.21
CA VAL A 385 15.45 4.96 17.30
C VAL A 385 14.09 5.43 17.84
N ASN A 386 13.15 5.79 16.96
CA ASN A 386 11.80 6.16 17.39
C ASN A 386 11.06 5.02 18.12
N LEU A 387 11.27 3.77 17.70
CA LEU A 387 10.68 2.59 18.35
C LEU A 387 11.30 2.32 19.74
N VAL A 388 12.61 2.49 19.87
CA VAL A 388 13.32 2.36 21.15
C VAL A 388 12.92 3.51 22.10
N LEU A 389 12.85 4.75 21.60
CA LEU A 389 12.37 5.90 22.38
C LEU A 389 10.94 5.67 22.86
N LEU A 390 10.03 5.18 22.01
CA LEU A 390 8.67 4.80 22.41
C LEU A 390 8.69 3.79 23.57
N LEU A 391 9.46 2.70 23.44
CA LEU A 391 9.57 1.67 24.47
C LEU A 391 10.14 2.20 25.79
N VAL A 392 11.15 3.08 25.72
CA VAL A 392 11.76 3.71 26.90
C VAL A 392 10.83 4.74 27.54
N SER A 393 10.06 5.51 26.75
CA SER A 393 9.17 6.55 27.27
C SER A 393 7.92 6.01 27.96
N VAL A 394 7.33 4.90 27.49
CA VAL A 394 6.08 4.32 28.01
C VAL A 394 6.04 4.14 29.54
N PRO A 395 7.03 3.52 30.23
CA PRO A 395 7.01 3.38 31.69
C PRO A 395 7.04 4.72 32.45
N PHE A 396 7.48 5.81 31.82
CA PHE A 396 7.53 7.14 32.44
C PHE A 396 6.33 8.02 32.08
N VAL A 397 5.79 7.88 30.86
CA VAL A 397 4.66 8.67 30.36
C VAL A 397 3.35 8.12 30.90
N VAL A 398 3.07 6.83 30.73
CA VAL A 398 1.76 6.24 31.06
C VAL A 398 1.37 6.48 32.53
N PRO A 399 2.24 6.26 33.54
CA PRO A 399 1.86 6.53 34.93
C PRO A 399 1.74 8.02 35.28
N ARG A 400 2.40 8.93 34.56
CA ARG A 400 2.22 10.37 34.75
C ARG A 400 0.90 10.84 34.16
N THR A 401 0.60 10.42 32.92
CA THR A 401 -0.68 10.72 32.26
C THR A 401 -1.85 10.14 33.05
N ALA A 402 -1.76 8.89 33.54
CA ALA A 402 -2.82 8.29 34.35
C ALA A 402 -3.11 9.09 35.64
N ARG A 403 -2.07 9.55 36.35
CA ARG A 403 -2.22 10.41 37.53
C ARG A 403 -2.81 11.77 37.20
N ALA A 404 -2.37 12.39 36.09
CA ALA A 404 -2.88 13.69 35.68
C ALA A 404 -4.34 13.62 35.19
N VAL A 405 -4.73 12.56 34.48
CA VAL A 405 -6.13 12.26 34.11
C VAL A 405 -7.00 12.04 35.35
N TRP A 406 -6.51 11.29 36.34
CA TRP A 406 -7.22 11.10 37.61
C TRP A 406 -7.39 12.43 38.38
N ALA A 407 -6.35 13.26 38.42
CA ALA A 407 -6.39 14.58 39.04
C ALA A 407 -7.36 15.54 38.32
N GLN A 408 -7.47 15.48 36.98
CA GLN A 408 -8.44 16.28 36.21
C GLN A 408 -9.89 15.83 36.44
N LEU A 409 -10.13 14.52 36.61
CA LEU A 409 -11.48 13.98 36.78
C LEU A 409 -12.03 14.10 38.21
N ALA A 410 -11.17 14.24 39.22
CA ALA A 410 -11.63 14.34 40.62
C ALA A 410 -12.51 15.60 40.87
N PRO A 411 -12.15 16.82 40.42
CA PRO A 411 -13.02 17.99 40.51
C PRO A 411 -14.32 17.89 39.70
N ALA A 412 -14.29 17.19 38.55
CA ALA A 412 -15.46 17.01 37.69
C ALA A 412 -16.60 16.25 38.40
N GLY A 413 -16.25 15.31 39.29
CA GLY A 413 -17.22 14.59 40.12
C GLY A 413 -17.96 15.49 41.11
N SER A 414 -17.26 16.41 41.78
CA SER A 414 -17.87 17.43 42.63
C SER A 414 -18.70 18.43 41.82
N ALA A 415 -18.20 18.91 40.68
CA ALA A 415 -18.92 19.87 39.83
C ALA A 415 -20.26 19.32 39.32
N LEU A 416 -20.37 18.00 39.08
CA LEU A 416 -21.65 17.35 38.78
C LEU A 416 -22.62 17.34 39.98
N GLY A 417 -22.12 17.14 41.20
CA GLY A 417 -22.92 17.24 42.43
C GLY A 417 -23.45 18.66 42.67
N ASP A 418 -22.64 19.66 42.36
CA ASP A 418 -22.97 21.09 42.50
C ASP A 418 -23.81 21.65 41.32
N GLY A 419 -24.28 20.79 40.40
CA GLY A 419 -25.09 21.18 39.24
C GLY A 419 -24.33 21.89 38.11
N GLN A 420 -23.00 22.01 38.20
CA GLN A 420 -22.14 22.67 37.21
C GLN A 420 -21.79 21.75 36.03
N VAL A 421 -22.82 21.30 35.30
CA VAL A 421 -22.71 20.32 34.21
C VAL A 421 -21.69 20.74 33.14
N LEU A 422 -21.62 22.02 32.78
CA LEU A 422 -20.70 22.51 31.75
C LEU A 422 -19.23 22.35 32.15
N THR A 423 -18.89 22.66 33.41
CA THR A 423 -17.54 22.51 33.96
C THR A 423 -17.11 21.04 33.95
N ALA A 424 -17.97 20.13 34.43
CA ALA A 424 -17.68 18.71 34.44
C ALA A 424 -17.52 18.10 33.04
N VAL A 425 -18.29 18.57 32.06
CA VAL A 425 -18.14 18.18 30.64
C VAL A 425 -16.81 18.68 30.07
N ALA A 426 -16.41 19.92 30.39
CA ALA A 426 -15.11 20.46 29.98
C ALA A 426 -13.93 19.69 30.59
N ASP A 427 -13.98 19.37 31.89
CA ASP A 427 -12.94 18.58 32.57
C ASP A 427 -12.86 17.15 32.03
N ALA A 428 -14.01 16.50 31.76
CA ALA A 428 -14.04 15.19 31.13
C ALA A 428 -13.43 15.22 29.71
N ALA A 429 -13.71 16.26 28.92
CA ALA A 429 -13.12 16.44 27.60
C ALA A 429 -11.60 16.68 27.68
N ALA A 430 -11.14 17.52 28.62
CA ALA A 430 -9.72 17.77 28.87
C ALA A 430 -8.99 16.48 29.30
N ALA A 431 -9.59 15.69 30.18
CA ALA A 431 -9.07 14.40 30.62
C ALA A 431 -8.93 13.39 29.46
N VAL A 432 -9.90 13.35 28.54
CA VAL A 432 -9.82 12.52 27.31
C VAL A 432 -8.68 12.98 26.40
N ILE A 433 -8.53 14.30 26.19
CA ILE A 433 -7.44 14.87 25.38
C ILE A 433 -6.07 14.54 26.00
N LEU A 434 -5.95 14.65 27.31
CA LEU A 434 -4.74 14.32 28.07
C LEU A 434 -4.40 12.82 28.01
N ALA A 435 -5.40 11.95 27.97
CA ALA A 435 -5.22 10.49 27.87
C ALA A 435 -4.76 10.01 26.48
N LEU A 436 -5.12 10.72 25.40
CA LEU A 436 -4.89 10.31 24.00
C LEU A 436 -3.43 9.89 23.70
N PRO A 437 -2.38 10.65 24.07
CA PRO A 437 -1.00 10.26 23.77
C PRO A 437 -0.60 8.92 24.43
N ALA A 438 -0.94 8.73 25.72
CA ALA A 438 -0.62 7.50 26.44
C ALA A 438 -1.40 6.29 25.89
N ALA A 439 -2.69 6.47 25.58
CA ALA A 439 -3.50 5.45 24.92
C ALA A 439 -2.94 5.08 23.53
N GLY A 440 -2.48 6.08 22.77
CA GLY A 440 -1.84 5.90 21.47
C GLY A 440 -0.54 5.10 21.55
N MET A 441 0.32 5.40 22.53
CA MET A 441 1.55 4.63 22.78
C MET A 441 1.25 3.14 23.08
N LEU A 442 0.30 2.89 23.99
CA LEU A 442 -0.11 1.52 24.35
C LEU A 442 -0.70 0.76 23.14
N PHE A 443 -1.50 1.43 22.31
CA PHE A 443 -2.07 0.82 21.10
C PHE A 443 -0.99 0.48 20.06
N VAL A 444 0.01 1.35 19.84
CA VAL A 444 1.14 1.06 18.95
C VAL A 444 1.95 -0.14 19.46
N LEU A 445 2.20 -0.24 20.77
CA LEU A 445 2.84 -1.41 21.39
C LEU A 445 2.00 -2.69 21.21
N PHE A 446 0.67 -2.62 21.38
CA PHE A 446 -0.22 -3.75 21.13
C PHE A 446 -0.17 -4.21 19.66
N LEU A 447 -0.19 -3.27 18.70
CA LEU A 447 -0.04 -3.59 17.27
C LEU A 447 1.29 -4.28 16.97
N LEU A 448 2.39 -3.79 17.56
CA LEU A 448 3.73 -4.37 17.42
C LEU A 448 3.78 -5.79 18.01
N GLY A 449 3.31 -5.97 19.25
CA GLY A 449 3.24 -7.28 19.91
C GLY A 449 2.40 -8.28 19.10
N ARG A 450 1.24 -7.85 18.57
CA ARG A 450 0.39 -8.67 17.70
C ARG A 450 1.08 -9.01 16.37
N ALA A 451 1.99 -8.18 15.86
CA ALA A 451 2.77 -8.46 14.66
C ALA A 451 3.90 -9.47 14.96
N VAL A 452 4.64 -9.29 16.05
CA VAL A 452 5.69 -10.21 16.51
C VAL A 452 5.10 -11.60 16.80
N ALA A 453 3.99 -11.68 17.54
CA ALA A 453 3.32 -12.95 17.85
C ALA A 453 2.89 -13.72 16.58
N ARG A 454 2.34 -13.03 15.58
CA ARG A 454 2.02 -13.64 14.27
C ARG A 454 3.27 -14.10 13.51
N GLY A 455 4.37 -13.35 13.59
CA GLY A 455 5.65 -13.74 13.02
C GLY A 455 6.24 -15.00 13.67
N LEU A 456 6.23 -15.07 14.99
CA LEU A 456 6.69 -16.23 15.77
C LEU A 456 5.82 -17.47 15.49
N ALA A 457 4.49 -17.33 15.49
CA ALA A 457 3.58 -18.41 15.15
C ALA A 457 3.83 -18.94 13.72
N ALA A 458 3.97 -18.05 12.73
CA ALA A 458 4.27 -18.43 11.35
C ALA A 458 5.64 -19.13 11.21
N HIS A 459 6.64 -18.74 12.00
CA HIS A 459 7.94 -19.41 12.05
C HIS A 459 7.83 -20.81 12.67
N HIS A 460 7.10 -20.93 13.79
CA HIS A 460 6.90 -22.21 14.50
C HIS A 460 6.16 -23.24 13.65
N HIS A 461 5.13 -22.84 12.90
CA HIS A 461 4.43 -23.73 11.98
C HIS A 461 5.35 -24.22 10.84
N ARG A 462 6.17 -23.34 10.25
CA ARG A 462 7.17 -23.72 9.22
C ARG A 462 8.27 -24.66 9.76
N GLY A 463 8.53 -24.65 11.06
CA GLY A 463 9.42 -25.59 11.73
C GLY A 463 8.83 -27.00 11.87
N ARG A 464 7.51 -27.13 12.01
CA ARG A 464 6.82 -28.43 12.16
C ARG A 464 6.78 -29.22 10.84
N ASP A 465 6.46 -28.58 9.72
CA ASP A 465 6.38 -29.23 8.40
C ASP A 465 7.75 -29.70 7.85
N ARG A 466 8.86 -29.28 8.47
CA ARG A 466 10.22 -29.72 8.12
C ARG A 466 10.69 -30.99 8.86
N ARG A 467 9.87 -31.60 9.72
CA ARG A 467 10.20 -32.93 10.26
C ARG A 467 10.13 -33.96 9.12
N PRO A 468 11.23 -34.66 8.78
CA PRO A 468 11.19 -35.65 7.72
C PRO A 468 10.25 -36.78 8.11
N ARG A 469 9.23 -37.05 7.29
CA ARG A 469 8.50 -38.32 7.33
C ARG A 469 9.53 -39.43 7.15
N ARG A 470 9.85 -40.16 8.23
CA ARG A 470 10.64 -41.40 8.15
C ARG A 470 9.88 -42.39 7.27
N VAL A 471 10.22 -42.44 5.99
CA VAL A 471 9.78 -43.51 5.09
C VAL A 471 10.40 -44.79 5.61
N ARG A 472 9.57 -45.60 6.29
CA ARG A 472 9.96 -46.89 6.83
C ARG A 472 10.16 -47.86 5.66
N ARG A 473 11.35 -47.84 5.03
CA ARG A 473 11.78 -48.85 4.06
C ARG A 473 11.62 -50.23 4.74
N ARG A 474 10.59 -50.98 4.36
CA ARG A 474 10.60 -52.44 4.55
C ARG A 474 11.73 -52.97 3.67
N GLY A 475 12.69 -53.67 4.27
CA GLY A 475 13.74 -54.33 3.53
C GLY A 475 13.13 -55.43 2.66
N VAL A 476 13.53 -55.45 1.39
CA VAL A 476 13.36 -56.65 0.54
C VAL A 476 14.50 -57.58 0.94
N ALA A 477 14.16 -58.68 1.62
CA ALA A 477 15.12 -59.75 1.86
C ALA A 477 15.34 -60.50 0.53
N GLY A 478 16.59 -60.63 0.11
CA GLY A 478 16.95 -61.53 -0.97
C GLY A 478 16.95 -62.98 -0.47
N SER A 479 16.28 -63.87 -1.19
CA SER A 479 16.39 -65.31 -0.99
C SER A 479 16.51 -65.98 -2.35
N ASP A 480 17.75 -66.15 -2.79
CA ASP A 480 18.09 -66.85 -4.03
C ASP A 480 18.07 -68.37 -3.76
N ARG A 481 17.13 -69.11 -4.37
CA ARG A 481 17.11 -70.58 -4.35
C ARG A 481 16.47 -71.15 -5.61
N ARG A 482 17.10 -72.22 -6.11
CA ARG A 482 16.93 -72.78 -7.45
C ARG A 482 15.73 -73.73 -7.58
N HIS A 483 15.32 -73.89 -8.83
CA HIS A 483 14.72 -75.07 -9.46
C HIS A 483 13.27 -75.51 -9.16
N ARG A 484 12.67 -75.98 -10.26
CA ARG A 484 11.64 -77.01 -10.45
C ARG A 484 10.14 -76.65 -10.35
N GLU A 485 9.57 -76.63 -11.56
CA GLU A 485 8.43 -77.46 -12.01
C GLU A 485 6.97 -77.12 -11.64
N THR A 486 6.10 -77.52 -12.59
CA THR A 486 4.64 -77.75 -12.53
C THR A 486 3.66 -76.58 -12.34
N ARG A 487 3.12 -76.15 -13.50
CA ARG A 487 1.68 -76.01 -13.89
C ARG A 487 0.62 -75.32 -12.99
N PRO A 488 -0.47 -74.79 -13.59
CA PRO A 488 -1.31 -73.76 -12.96
C PRO A 488 -2.60 -74.30 -12.30
N ALA A 489 -3.18 -73.51 -11.40
CA ALA A 489 -4.57 -73.67 -10.95
C ALA A 489 -5.25 -72.31 -10.68
N THR A 490 -6.55 -72.24 -11.00
CA THR A 490 -7.44 -71.08 -10.84
C THR A 490 -8.18 -71.13 -9.48
N PRO A 491 -9.34 -70.47 -9.24
CA PRO A 491 -9.46 -69.28 -8.41
C PRO A 491 -10.35 -69.53 -7.16
N ARG A 492 -11.13 -68.51 -6.72
CA ARG A 492 -12.38 -68.51 -5.89
C ARG A 492 -12.32 -67.89 -4.46
N PRO A 493 -13.48 -67.42 -3.91
CA PRO A 493 -13.55 -66.09 -3.27
C PRO A 493 -14.41 -66.03 -1.98
N ARG A 494 -15.12 -64.91 -1.73
CA ARG A 494 -16.07 -64.57 -0.63
C ARG A 494 -15.37 -64.03 0.64
N ALA A 495 -16.01 -63.27 1.55
CA ALA A 495 -17.42 -62.86 1.74
C ALA A 495 -17.48 -61.36 2.11
N ARG A 496 -18.45 -60.53 1.67
CA ARG A 496 -19.88 -60.43 2.07
C ARG A 496 -20.10 -60.21 3.59
N ARG A 497 -20.57 -59.00 3.97
CA ARG A 497 -21.50 -58.80 5.10
C ARG A 497 -22.40 -57.57 4.87
N HIS A 498 -23.66 -57.69 5.29
CA HIS A 498 -24.76 -56.73 5.08
C HIS A 498 -25.04 -55.87 6.33
N ARG A 499 -25.59 -54.67 6.12
CA ARG A 499 -26.75 -54.01 6.80
C ARG A 499 -26.79 -52.55 6.31
N ALA A 500 -27.86 -51.93 5.77
CA ALA A 500 -29.31 -52.02 5.99
C ALA A 500 -29.71 -51.67 7.44
N THR A 501 -30.61 -50.74 7.76
CA THR A 501 -31.53 -49.89 6.96
C THR A 501 -31.37 -48.39 7.40
N GLU A 502 -32.13 -47.37 6.99
CA GLU A 502 -33.38 -47.34 6.20
C GLU A 502 -33.58 -46.11 5.28
N SER A 503 -34.58 -45.26 5.54
CA SER A 503 -35.26 -44.38 4.57
C SER A 503 -36.07 -43.26 5.25
N ARG A 504 -36.24 -42.13 4.56
CA ARG A 504 -37.56 -41.50 4.34
C ARG A 504 -37.51 -40.53 3.15
N ARG A 505 -38.65 -40.30 2.51
CA ARG A 505 -38.77 -39.72 1.15
C ARG A 505 -39.09 -38.21 1.14
N ARG A 506 -38.54 -37.53 0.12
CA ARG A 506 -39.12 -36.52 -0.82
C ARG A 506 -40.66 -36.28 -0.76
N PRO A 507 -41.22 -35.12 -1.22
CA PRO A 507 -40.91 -34.58 -2.57
C PRO A 507 -41.03 -33.05 -2.91
N THR A 508 -40.18 -32.66 -3.87
CA THR A 508 -40.34 -31.74 -5.05
C THR A 508 -41.40 -30.62 -5.15
N ARG A 509 -40.94 -29.44 -5.61
CA ARG A 509 -41.48 -28.57 -6.70
C ARG A 509 -40.45 -27.45 -6.98
N SER A 510 -40.44 -26.68 -8.06
CA SER A 510 -40.35 -26.95 -9.51
C SER A 510 -40.40 -25.59 -10.25
N GLY A 511 -39.29 -25.16 -10.85
CA GLY A 511 -39.28 -24.40 -12.12
C GLY A 511 -39.56 -22.89 -12.18
N ARG A 512 -39.10 -22.31 -13.31
CA ARG A 512 -39.21 -20.91 -13.80
C ARG A 512 -38.32 -19.89 -13.06
N GLY A 513 -37.64 -18.96 -13.73
CA GLY A 513 -37.46 -18.76 -15.18
C GLY A 513 -36.94 -17.35 -15.47
N CYS A 514 -35.93 -17.21 -16.34
CA CYS A 514 -35.38 -15.89 -16.70
C CYS A 514 -36.41 -15.01 -17.41
N ARG A 515 -36.36 -13.70 -17.17
CA ARG A 515 -37.01 -12.68 -18.02
C ARG A 515 -36.01 -11.58 -18.39
N SER A 516 -35.95 -11.28 -19.69
CA SER A 516 -35.30 -10.10 -20.24
C SER A 516 -36.22 -8.88 -20.14
N PRO A 517 -35.69 -7.65 -20.04
CA PRO A 517 -36.44 -6.44 -20.36
C PRO A 517 -36.32 -6.09 -21.85
N GLY A 518 -37.46 -5.78 -22.48
CA GLY A 518 -37.51 -5.08 -23.77
C GLY A 518 -37.51 -3.55 -23.59
N PRO A 519 -37.44 -2.77 -24.68
CA PRO A 519 -37.35 -1.31 -24.63
C PRO A 519 -38.71 -0.65 -24.34
N ALA A 520 -38.66 0.62 -23.91
CA ALA A 520 -39.82 1.50 -23.84
C ALA A 520 -39.51 2.80 -24.61
N ASP A 521 -40.27 3.06 -25.67
CA ASP A 521 -40.42 4.39 -26.26
C ASP A 521 -41.65 5.06 -25.62
N SER A 522 -41.47 6.22 -25.00
CA SER A 522 -42.45 7.31 -24.79
C SER A 522 -41.72 8.52 -24.22
#